data_AF-A0A940R6P7-F1
#
_entry.id   AF-A0A940R6P7-F1
#
_cell.length_a   1.000
_cell.length_b   1.000
_cell.length_c   1.000
_cell.angle_alpha   90.00
_cell.angle_beta   90.00
_cell.angle_gamma   90.00
#
_symmetry.space_group_name_H-M   'P 1'
#
loop_
_entity.id
_entity.type
_entity.pdbx_description
1 polymer ?
#
loop_
_entity_poly.entity_id
_entity_poly.type
_entity_poly.pdbx_seq_one_letter_code
_entity_poly.pdbx_strand_id
1 'polypeptide(L)'
;MKFLMAFFIAFAGWSASPAPWRPDDGGPFSAFRSNAPHFWSWLATQSSDLFAYRGAVVGDPHILNFGDVQLAIGGRVFALIDLDDVGNRGPFVGDFIRYAAGNQVSPYNVSVKELYAAYVYGLQGNEIPVPPVVAVALARGDEEFQKRQDKYLERMTEKNRFSEKAKLEPMTVAPMDVLGVYNAVADDLAGELRGYRVLDMGYKVKESGGSQGLVRFWYLVQAGRDRQIIEFKMEDQPATEFYASQGSIQERFASVTSFFRPSAVYGPYKIVTAGGYSFLMRARLAPFLDFDPSKGLALADIHAGREVSKYIANLLGRMHGKQSAAQGLAGQLNQSARLVEVQGLVQSYVDVMAQESAR
;
A
#
# COMPACT_ATOMS: atom_id res chain seq x y z
N MET A 1 -1.06 -52.33 12.54
CA MET A 1 -1.46 -51.51 11.37
C MET A 1 -2.42 -50.44 11.84
N LYS A 2 -2.01 -49.16 11.87
CA LYS A 2 -2.89 -48.02 12.14
C LYS A 2 -3.27 -47.41 10.79
N PHE A 3 -4.56 -47.44 10.45
CA PHE A 3 -5.10 -46.80 9.24
C PHE A 3 -5.03 -45.27 9.42
N LEU A 4 -4.29 -44.59 8.56
CA LEU A 4 -4.39 -43.14 8.40
C LEU A 4 -5.66 -42.85 7.60
N MET A 5 -6.63 -42.22 8.24
CA MET A 5 -7.85 -41.74 7.60
C MET A 5 -7.57 -40.33 7.07
N ALA A 6 -7.33 -40.21 5.77
CA ALA A 6 -7.17 -38.93 5.10
C ALA A 6 -8.54 -38.26 4.97
N PHE A 7 -8.76 -37.17 5.71
CA PHE A 7 -9.90 -36.30 5.51
C PHE A 7 -9.67 -35.46 4.24
N PHE A 8 -10.40 -35.78 3.17
CA PHE A 8 -10.60 -34.86 2.06
C PHE A 8 -11.59 -33.77 2.51
N ILE A 9 -11.08 -32.58 2.82
CA ILE A 9 -11.92 -31.38 2.92
C ILE A 9 -12.23 -30.96 1.49
N ALA A 10 -13.47 -31.21 1.05
CA ALA A 10 -13.99 -30.61 -0.17
C ALA A 10 -14.06 -29.09 0.04
N PHE A 11 -13.33 -28.32 -0.76
CA PHE A 11 -13.44 -26.86 -0.82
C PHE A 11 -14.83 -26.49 -1.36
N ALA A 12 -15.80 -26.30 -0.46
CA ALA A 12 -17.04 -25.62 -0.77
C ALA A 12 -16.70 -24.21 -1.28
N GLY A 13 -17.34 -23.80 -2.37
CA GLY A 13 -17.05 -22.56 -3.09
C GLY A 13 -16.97 -21.36 -2.15
N TRP A 14 -15.81 -20.71 -2.13
CA TRP A 14 -15.57 -19.52 -1.34
C TRP A 14 -16.30 -18.35 -2.00
N SER A 15 -17.55 -18.09 -1.61
CA SER A 15 -18.19 -16.80 -1.88
C SER A 15 -17.93 -15.89 -0.67
N ALA A 16 -16.86 -15.11 -0.72
CA ALA A 16 -16.72 -14.02 0.23
C ALA A 16 -17.96 -13.12 0.09
N SER A 17 -18.64 -12.85 1.21
CA SER A 17 -19.71 -11.85 1.21
C SER A 17 -19.16 -10.53 0.65
N PRO A 18 -19.93 -9.80 -0.17
CA PRO A 18 -19.47 -8.53 -0.71
C PRO A 18 -18.98 -7.60 0.40
N ALA A 19 -17.82 -6.96 0.20
CA ALA A 19 -17.32 -6.00 1.16
C ALA A 19 -18.25 -4.78 1.20
N PRO A 20 -18.78 -4.39 2.37
CA PRO A 20 -19.65 -3.23 2.47
C PRO A 20 -18.86 -1.94 2.24
N TRP A 21 -19.56 -0.90 1.77
CA TRP A 21 -19.03 0.46 1.80
C TRP A 21 -18.88 0.95 3.25
N ARG A 22 -17.77 1.59 3.56
CA ARG A 22 -17.46 2.22 4.84
C ARG A 22 -17.54 3.75 4.65
N PRO A 23 -18.47 4.44 5.32
CA PRO A 23 -18.51 5.90 5.32
C PRO A 23 -17.19 6.51 5.81
N ASP A 24 -16.79 7.63 5.23
CA ASP A 24 -15.59 8.37 5.62
C ASP A 24 -15.82 9.87 5.45
N ASP A 25 -15.67 10.63 6.54
CA ASP A 25 -15.96 12.06 6.58
C ASP A 25 -14.84 12.92 5.95
N GLY A 26 -13.72 12.32 5.52
CA GLY A 26 -12.58 13.00 4.91
C GLY A 26 -12.78 13.40 3.44
N GLY A 27 -14.00 13.30 2.91
CA GLY A 27 -14.36 13.60 1.53
C GLY A 27 -14.11 12.45 0.55
N PRO A 28 -14.45 12.64 -0.75
CA PRO A 28 -14.49 11.55 -1.74
C PRO A 28 -13.19 10.76 -1.89
N PHE A 29 -12.03 11.43 -1.85
CA PHE A 29 -10.74 10.75 -1.94
C PHE A 29 -10.39 9.95 -0.69
N SER A 30 -10.76 10.46 0.50
CA SER A 30 -10.57 9.71 1.75
C SER A 30 -11.46 8.47 1.76
N ALA A 31 -12.73 8.62 1.38
CA ALA A 31 -13.66 7.50 1.23
C ALA A 31 -13.15 6.45 0.23
N PHE A 32 -12.64 6.86 -0.94
CA PHE A 32 -12.04 5.92 -1.90
C PHE A 32 -10.90 5.08 -1.30
N ARG A 33 -10.00 5.71 -0.53
CA ARG A 33 -8.86 5.06 0.14
C ARG A 33 -9.31 4.10 1.23
N SER A 34 -10.36 4.44 1.96
CA SER A 34 -10.93 3.60 3.02
C SER A 34 -11.69 2.39 2.49
N ASN A 35 -11.96 2.32 1.17
CA ASN A 35 -12.85 1.36 0.54
C ASN A 35 -12.17 0.53 -0.58
N ALA A 36 -10.90 0.13 -0.38
CA ALA A 36 -10.26 -0.85 -1.26
C ALA A 36 -11.01 -2.19 -1.34
N PRO A 37 -11.46 -2.81 -0.22
CA PRO A 37 -12.23 -4.05 -0.26
C PRO A 37 -13.51 -3.95 -1.10
N HIS A 38 -14.24 -2.85 -0.95
CA HIS A 38 -15.48 -2.59 -1.69
C HIS A 38 -15.22 -2.53 -3.20
N PHE A 39 -14.14 -1.89 -3.65
CA PHE A 39 -13.75 -1.89 -5.06
C PHE A 39 -13.54 -3.29 -5.61
N TRP A 40 -12.76 -4.13 -4.92
CA TRP A 40 -12.44 -5.47 -5.41
C TRP A 40 -13.68 -6.38 -5.42
N SER A 41 -14.57 -6.21 -4.45
CA SER A 41 -15.88 -6.85 -4.45
C SER A 41 -16.75 -6.38 -5.62
N TRP A 42 -16.78 -5.08 -5.92
CA TRP A 42 -17.50 -4.54 -7.09
C TRP A 42 -16.91 -5.11 -8.40
N LEU A 43 -15.58 -5.11 -8.53
CA LEU A 43 -14.88 -5.59 -9.71
C LEU A 43 -15.18 -7.08 -9.98
N ALA A 44 -15.36 -7.89 -8.94
CA ALA A 44 -15.72 -9.30 -9.05
C ALA A 44 -17.09 -9.54 -9.70
N THR A 45 -17.97 -8.53 -9.70
CA THR A 45 -19.29 -8.58 -10.35
C THR A 45 -19.26 -8.07 -11.80
N GLN A 46 -18.13 -7.51 -12.23
CA GLN A 46 -17.95 -6.99 -13.60
C GLN A 46 -17.43 -8.10 -14.53
N SER A 47 -17.77 -8.01 -15.82
CA SER A 47 -17.28 -8.92 -16.85
C SER A 47 -16.42 -8.16 -17.87
N SER A 48 -15.20 -8.66 -18.08
CA SER A 48 -14.29 -8.21 -19.14
C SER A 48 -13.25 -9.30 -19.38
N ASP A 49 -12.90 -9.56 -20.64
CA ASP A 49 -11.81 -10.47 -21.01
C ASP A 49 -10.44 -9.91 -20.59
N LEU A 50 -10.32 -8.59 -20.38
CA LEU A 50 -9.13 -7.95 -19.84
C LEU A 50 -8.78 -8.45 -18.42
N PHE A 51 -9.76 -8.98 -17.68
CA PHE A 51 -9.55 -9.52 -16.34
C PHE A 51 -8.94 -10.92 -16.33
N ALA A 52 -8.73 -11.55 -17.49
CA ALA A 52 -8.01 -12.81 -17.60
C ALA A 52 -6.50 -12.67 -17.34
N TYR A 53 -5.93 -11.47 -17.54
CA TYR A 53 -4.52 -11.17 -17.31
C TYR A 53 -4.30 -10.82 -15.83
N ARG A 54 -3.68 -11.74 -15.08
CA ARG A 54 -3.61 -11.68 -13.61
C ARG A 54 -2.19 -11.92 -13.08
N GLY A 55 -1.88 -11.31 -11.95
CA GLY A 55 -0.61 -11.52 -11.26
C GLY A 55 -0.46 -10.62 -10.03
N ALA A 56 0.78 -10.23 -9.75
CA ALA A 56 1.13 -9.27 -8.70
C ALA A 56 0.52 -7.89 -8.99
N VAL A 57 -0.32 -7.40 -8.08
CA VAL A 57 -0.99 -6.11 -8.13
C VAL A 57 -0.84 -5.37 -6.81
N VAL A 58 -0.94 -4.03 -6.85
CA VAL A 58 -0.84 -3.20 -5.65
C VAL A 58 -2.06 -3.35 -4.75
N GLY A 59 -3.25 -3.55 -5.34
CA GLY A 59 -4.48 -3.73 -4.59
C GLY A 59 -5.11 -2.41 -4.13
N ASP A 60 -4.30 -1.46 -3.68
CA ASP A 60 -4.72 -0.10 -3.38
C ASP A 60 -3.81 0.97 -4.01
N PRO A 61 -3.68 0.99 -5.35
CA PRO A 61 -2.86 2.00 -5.99
C PRO A 61 -3.54 3.37 -5.85
N HIS A 62 -2.84 4.30 -5.20
CA HIS A 62 -3.14 5.72 -5.18
C HIS A 62 -1.86 6.50 -4.88
N ILE A 63 -1.83 7.81 -5.18
CA ILE A 63 -0.59 8.61 -5.07
C ILE A 63 0.10 8.53 -3.69
N LEU A 64 -0.66 8.38 -2.60
CA LEU A 64 -0.12 8.27 -1.24
C LEU A 64 0.51 6.92 -0.89
N ASN A 65 0.33 5.90 -1.74
CA ASN A 65 0.96 4.58 -1.57
C ASN A 65 2.24 4.47 -2.41
N PHE A 66 2.64 5.53 -3.12
CA PHE A 66 3.93 5.64 -3.80
C PHE A 66 4.74 6.79 -3.22
N GLY A 67 6.04 6.60 -3.10
CA GLY A 67 6.91 7.59 -2.51
C GLY A 67 8.39 7.29 -2.70
N ASP A 68 9.22 8.17 -2.16
CA ASP A 68 10.66 8.01 -2.18
C ASP A 68 11.14 7.03 -1.09
N VAL A 69 11.78 5.96 -1.54
CA VAL A 69 12.32 4.88 -0.71
C VAL A 69 13.84 5.02 -0.61
N GLN A 70 14.35 5.14 0.61
CA GLN A 70 15.79 5.14 0.88
C GLN A 70 16.35 3.72 0.70
N LEU A 71 17.47 3.59 -0.01
CA LEU A 71 18.19 2.33 -0.22
C LEU A 71 19.23 2.10 0.88
N ALA A 72 19.53 0.82 1.14
CA ALA A 72 20.53 0.43 2.15
C ALA A 72 21.97 0.86 1.78
N ILE A 73 22.26 0.97 0.49
CA ILE A 73 23.57 1.34 -0.06
C ILE A 73 23.73 2.85 -0.28
N GLY A 74 22.75 3.65 0.16
CA GLY A 74 22.65 5.07 -0.16
C GLY A 74 21.81 5.34 -1.42
N GLY A 75 21.35 6.58 -1.54
CA GLY A 75 20.45 7.00 -2.61
C GLY A 75 18.99 6.55 -2.43
N ARG A 76 18.15 6.94 -3.39
CA ARG A 76 16.69 6.83 -3.29
C ARG A 76 16.08 6.37 -4.61
N VAL A 77 14.92 5.72 -4.53
CA VAL A 77 14.08 5.38 -5.69
C VAL A 77 12.62 5.73 -5.42
N PHE A 78 11.85 5.98 -6.46
CA PHE A 78 10.40 6.14 -6.34
C PHE A 78 9.71 4.78 -6.52
N ALA A 79 8.99 4.32 -5.51
CA ALA A 79 8.42 2.97 -5.46
C ALA A 79 7.16 2.89 -4.59
N LEU A 80 6.52 1.72 -4.56
CA LEU A 80 5.39 1.42 -3.70
C LEU A 80 5.82 1.40 -2.22
N ILE A 81 5.12 2.07 -1.32
CA ILE A 81 5.46 2.19 0.11
C ILE A 81 4.51 1.46 1.07
N ASP A 82 3.30 1.13 0.64
CA ASP A 82 2.30 0.40 1.43
C ASP A 82 1.88 -0.90 0.71
N LEU A 83 1.68 -1.98 1.48
CA LEU A 83 1.49 -3.33 0.94
C LEU A 83 0.27 -4.08 1.51
N ASP A 84 -0.63 -3.40 2.22
CA ASP A 84 -1.71 -4.06 2.96
C ASP A 84 -2.69 -4.80 2.04
N ASP A 85 -2.97 -4.23 0.88
CA ASP A 85 -4.03 -4.70 -0.02
C ASP A 85 -3.52 -5.56 -1.18
N VAL A 86 -2.22 -5.84 -1.18
CA VAL A 86 -1.53 -6.46 -2.33
C VAL A 86 -2.02 -7.87 -2.61
N GLY A 87 -2.10 -8.19 -3.90
CA GLY A 87 -2.51 -9.50 -4.41
C GLY A 87 -1.48 -10.08 -5.36
N ASN A 88 -1.43 -11.40 -5.50
CA ASN A 88 -0.58 -12.10 -6.47
C ASN A 88 -1.38 -12.75 -7.61
N ARG A 89 -2.71 -12.60 -7.60
CA ARG A 89 -3.65 -13.13 -8.60
C ARG A 89 -4.70 -12.09 -8.99
N GLY A 90 -4.41 -10.81 -8.77
CA GLY A 90 -5.31 -9.72 -9.15
C GLY A 90 -5.22 -9.42 -10.65
N PRO A 91 -6.32 -9.01 -11.31
CA PRO A 91 -6.32 -8.55 -12.68
C PRO A 91 -5.55 -7.25 -12.82
N PHE A 92 -4.56 -7.21 -13.72
CA PHE A 92 -3.70 -6.02 -13.92
C PHE A 92 -4.52 -4.78 -14.30
N VAL A 93 -5.52 -4.96 -15.16
CA VAL A 93 -6.43 -3.87 -15.56
C VAL A 93 -7.34 -3.45 -14.40
N GLY A 94 -7.69 -4.36 -13.48
CA GLY A 94 -8.43 -4.02 -12.27
C GLY A 94 -7.66 -3.07 -11.35
N ASP A 95 -6.36 -3.33 -11.17
CA ASP A 95 -5.47 -2.47 -10.38
C ASP A 95 -5.35 -1.07 -11.03
N PHE A 96 -5.24 -1.01 -12.37
CA PHE A 96 -5.27 0.26 -13.09
C PHE A 96 -6.62 1.00 -12.98
N ILE A 97 -7.76 0.30 -13.12
CA ILE A 97 -9.10 0.89 -12.97
C ILE A 97 -9.24 1.53 -11.59
N ARG A 98 -8.80 0.83 -10.53
CA ARG A 98 -8.78 1.39 -9.17
C ARG A 98 -7.99 2.69 -9.13
N TYR A 99 -6.77 2.67 -9.65
CA TYR A 99 -5.89 3.84 -9.68
C TYR A 99 -6.53 5.03 -10.41
N ALA A 100 -7.13 4.78 -11.58
CA ALA A 100 -7.78 5.81 -12.39
C ALA A 100 -9.02 6.40 -11.71
N ALA A 101 -9.85 5.56 -11.07
CA ALA A 101 -11.01 5.99 -10.29
C ALA A 101 -10.59 6.86 -9.09
N GLY A 102 -9.54 6.44 -8.37
CA GLY A 102 -8.96 7.23 -7.28
C GLY A 102 -8.48 8.61 -7.75
N ASN A 103 -7.93 8.71 -8.96
CA ASN A 103 -7.54 10.00 -9.54
C ASN A 103 -8.75 10.91 -9.82
N GLN A 104 -9.88 10.37 -10.29
CA GLN A 104 -11.08 11.16 -10.61
C GLN A 104 -11.70 11.82 -9.37
N VAL A 105 -11.58 11.19 -8.21
CA VAL A 105 -12.10 11.72 -6.93
C VAL A 105 -11.04 12.44 -6.11
N SER A 106 -9.79 12.49 -6.59
CA SER A 106 -8.69 13.23 -5.96
C SER A 106 -8.62 14.69 -6.45
N PRO A 107 -7.94 15.58 -5.72
CA PRO A 107 -7.69 16.95 -6.19
C PRO A 107 -6.88 17.04 -7.48
N TYR A 108 -6.17 15.97 -7.86
CA TYR A 108 -5.33 15.95 -9.05
C TYR A 108 -6.17 15.82 -10.33
N ASN A 109 -7.23 15.01 -10.28
CA ASN A 109 -8.23 14.87 -11.35
C ASN A 109 -7.62 14.76 -12.77
N VAL A 110 -6.63 13.87 -12.94
CA VAL A 110 -6.05 13.57 -14.26
C VAL A 110 -7.05 12.75 -15.06
N SER A 111 -7.24 13.06 -16.34
CA SER A 111 -8.23 12.35 -17.15
C SER A 111 -7.87 10.86 -17.28
N VAL A 112 -8.88 9.99 -17.30
CA VAL A 112 -8.68 8.55 -17.51
C VAL A 112 -7.90 8.27 -18.81
N LYS A 113 -8.12 9.09 -19.86
CA LYS A 113 -7.41 8.96 -21.14
C LYS A 113 -5.90 9.16 -20.99
N GLU A 114 -5.46 10.17 -20.24
CA GLU A 114 -4.03 10.43 -20.00
C GLU A 114 -3.40 9.32 -19.15
N LEU A 115 -4.10 8.88 -18.10
CA LEU A 115 -3.63 7.77 -17.26
C LEU A 115 -3.54 6.47 -18.06
N TYR A 116 -4.53 6.20 -18.91
CA TYR A 116 -4.56 5.02 -19.78
C TYR A 116 -3.40 5.02 -20.76
N ALA A 117 -3.16 6.15 -21.42
CA ALA A 117 -2.03 6.29 -22.33
C ALA A 117 -0.69 6.04 -21.63
N ALA A 118 -0.48 6.61 -20.44
CA ALA A 118 0.72 6.39 -19.63
C ALA A 118 0.88 4.92 -19.20
N TYR A 119 -0.22 4.29 -18.77
CA TYR A 119 -0.26 2.87 -18.38
C TYR A 119 0.08 1.93 -19.54
N VAL A 120 -0.58 2.09 -20.69
CA VAL A 120 -0.33 1.27 -21.88
C VAL A 120 1.10 1.46 -22.39
N TYR A 121 1.60 2.70 -22.40
CA TYR A 121 3.00 2.97 -22.75
C TYR A 121 3.98 2.27 -21.80
N GLY A 122 3.67 2.25 -20.50
CA GLY A 122 4.43 1.52 -19.49
C GLY A 122 4.38 0.01 -19.68
N LEU A 123 3.21 -0.54 -20.01
CA LEU A 123 3.00 -1.96 -20.26
C LEU A 123 3.83 -2.50 -21.43
N GLN A 124 4.17 -1.63 -22.39
CA GLN A 124 5.10 -1.90 -23.49
C GLN A 124 6.59 -1.86 -23.07
N GLY A 125 6.87 -1.59 -21.79
CA GLY A 125 8.22 -1.47 -21.24
C GLY A 125 8.82 -0.07 -21.31
N ASN A 126 8.08 0.92 -21.82
CA ASN A 126 8.61 2.27 -21.99
C ASN A 126 8.48 3.10 -20.71
N GLU A 127 9.47 3.98 -20.48
CA GLU A 127 9.48 4.92 -19.36
C GLU A 127 9.05 6.31 -19.83
N ILE A 128 8.23 7.01 -19.04
CA ILE A 128 8.04 8.46 -19.22
C ILE A 128 9.06 9.23 -18.36
N PRO A 129 9.37 10.51 -18.70
CA PRO A 129 10.29 11.32 -17.91
C PRO A 129 9.86 11.40 -16.43
N VAL A 130 10.84 11.32 -15.54
CA VAL A 130 10.62 11.47 -14.09
C VAL A 130 10.11 12.90 -13.81
N PRO A 131 8.95 13.07 -13.15
CA PRO A 131 8.45 14.39 -12.82
C PRO A 131 9.47 15.22 -12.01
N PRO A 132 9.61 16.54 -12.24
CA PRO A 132 10.60 17.36 -11.55
C PRO A 132 10.56 17.26 -10.02
N VAL A 133 9.36 17.20 -9.43
CA VAL A 133 9.19 17.03 -7.97
C VAL A 133 9.80 15.72 -7.46
N VAL A 134 9.65 14.64 -8.23
CA VAL A 134 10.22 13.31 -7.91
C VAL A 134 11.73 13.37 -8.11
N ALA A 135 12.20 13.92 -9.24
CA ALA A 135 13.63 14.04 -9.52
C ALA A 135 14.37 14.83 -8.43
N VAL A 136 13.79 15.94 -7.96
CA VAL A 136 14.34 16.72 -6.84
C VAL A 136 14.40 15.92 -5.55
N ALA A 137 13.37 15.12 -5.23
CA ALA A 137 13.37 14.27 -4.05
C ALA A 137 14.41 13.14 -4.14
N LEU A 138 14.58 12.54 -5.32
CA LEU A 138 15.54 11.46 -5.56
C LEU A 138 16.99 11.96 -5.61
N ALA A 139 17.22 13.22 -5.98
CA ALA A 139 18.54 13.84 -5.99
C ALA A 139 19.07 14.23 -4.59
N ARG A 140 18.25 14.14 -3.54
CA ARG A 140 18.68 14.42 -2.16
C ARG A 140 19.67 13.37 -1.70
N GLY A 141 20.85 13.81 -1.28
CA GLY A 141 21.92 12.94 -0.79
C GLY A 141 21.64 12.36 0.60
N ASP A 142 22.44 11.37 0.99
CA ASP A 142 22.27 10.66 2.27
C ASP A 142 22.45 11.56 3.50
N GLU A 143 23.28 12.60 3.41
CA GLU A 143 23.44 13.58 4.49
C GLU A 143 22.15 14.38 4.73
N GLU A 144 21.46 14.79 3.66
CA GLU A 144 20.17 15.49 3.77
C GLU A 144 19.08 14.58 4.31
N PHE A 145 19.09 13.30 3.90
CA PHE A 145 18.21 12.30 4.46
C PHE A 145 18.45 12.12 5.96
N GLN A 146 19.71 11.95 6.40
CA GLN A 146 20.04 11.79 7.81
C GLN A 146 19.60 13.00 8.62
N LYS A 147 19.89 14.22 8.15
CA LYS A 147 19.40 15.46 8.79
C LYS A 147 17.88 15.51 8.93
N ARG A 148 17.14 15.03 7.91
CA ARG A 148 15.66 14.96 7.95
C ARG A 148 15.19 13.88 8.93
N GLN A 149 15.88 12.75 8.99
CA GLN A 149 15.59 11.65 9.90
C GLN A 149 15.85 12.04 11.35
N ASP A 150 16.94 12.76 11.63
CA ASP A 150 17.26 13.27 12.97
C ASP A 150 16.17 14.23 13.45
N LYS A 151 15.78 15.20 12.61
CA LYS A 151 14.65 16.10 12.90
C LYS A 151 13.34 15.35 13.12
N TYR A 152 13.11 14.28 12.37
CA TYR A 152 11.95 13.42 12.59
C TYR A 152 12.01 12.76 13.97
N LEU A 153 13.14 12.16 14.33
CA LEU A 153 13.31 11.50 15.63
C LEU A 153 13.22 12.49 16.80
N GLU A 154 13.83 13.67 16.69
CA GLU A 154 13.71 14.76 17.66
C GLU A 154 12.25 15.19 17.87
N ARG A 155 11.46 15.24 16.79
CA ARG A 155 10.04 15.56 16.90
C ARG A 155 9.24 14.45 17.58
N MET A 156 9.56 13.20 17.29
CA MET A 156 8.78 12.03 17.71
C MET A 156 9.20 11.49 19.08
N THR A 157 10.31 11.98 19.65
CA THR A 157 10.89 11.44 20.89
C THR A 157 11.38 12.53 21.84
N GLU A 158 11.31 12.26 23.14
CA GLU A 158 11.91 13.08 24.20
C GLU A 158 12.54 12.17 25.25
N LYS A 159 13.81 12.43 25.65
CA LYS A 159 14.52 11.69 26.71
C LYS A 159 14.43 10.16 26.57
N ASN A 160 14.65 9.64 25.36
CA ASN A 160 14.56 8.21 25.01
C ASN A 160 13.15 7.59 25.13
N ARG A 161 12.11 8.42 25.07
CA ARG A 161 10.70 8.01 25.04
C ARG A 161 9.98 8.61 23.85
N PHE A 162 8.84 8.05 23.46
CA PHE A 162 7.96 8.71 22.49
C PHE A 162 7.40 10.02 23.06
N SER A 163 7.36 11.06 22.23
CA SER A 163 6.72 12.33 22.57
C SER A 163 5.22 12.28 22.27
N GLU A 164 4.44 13.24 22.78
CA GLU A 164 3.01 13.37 22.46
C GLU A 164 2.76 13.51 20.95
N LYS A 165 3.70 14.10 20.20
CA LYS A 165 3.61 14.23 18.74
C LYS A 165 3.64 12.89 18.02
N ALA A 166 4.11 11.83 18.69
CA ALA A 166 4.04 10.47 18.15
C ALA A 166 2.61 9.95 18.03
N LYS A 167 1.66 10.51 18.80
CA LYS A 167 0.26 10.06 18.88
C LYS A 167 0.19 8.55 19.11
N LEU A 168 0.93 8.10 20.11
CA LEU A 168 0.94 6.72 20.58
C LEU A 168 0.47 6.69 22.02
N GLU A 169 -0.27 5.64 22.35
CA GLU A 169 -0.64 5.32 23.71
C GLU A 169 0.44 4.42 24.33
N PRO A 170 0.75 4.58 25.63
CA PRO A 170 1.67 3.69 26.32
C PRO A 170 1.03 2.31 26.54
N MET A 171 1.83 1.24 26.45
CA MET A 171 1.30 -0.12 26.64
C MET A 171 0.69 -0.37 28.03
N THR A 172 1.04 0.43 29.03
CA THR A 172 0.49 0.33 30.40
C THR A 172 -0.99 0.70 30.49
N VAL A 173 -1.53 1.40 29.49
CA VAL A 173 -2.96 1.78 29.42
C VAL A 173 -3.68 1.10 28.26
N ALA A 174 -3.03 0.12 27.60
CA ALA A 174 -3.62 -0.57 26.48
C ALA A 174 -4.89 -1.33 26.89
N PRO A 175 -5.97 -1.28 26.08
CA PRO A 175 -7.17 -2.06 26.32
C PRO A 175 -6.89 -3.57 26.18
N MET A 176 -7.78 -4.40 26.75
CA MET A 176 -7.59 -5.84 26.86
C MET A 176 -7.43 -6.57 25.52
N ASP A 177 -8.07 -6.09 24.46
CA ASP A 177 -7.94 -6.61 23.10
C ASP A 177 -6.52 -6.36 22.54
N VAL A 178 -6.00 -5.14 22.68
CA VAL A 178 -4.63 -4.78 22.30
C VAL A 178 -3.61 -5.56 23.13
N LEU A 179 -3.81 -5.66 24.45
CA LEU A 179 -2.95 -6.45 25.34
C LEU A 179 -2.99 -7.94 24.97
N GLY A 180 -4.16 -8.46 24.60
CA GLY A 180 -4.32 -9.83 24.12
C GLY A 180 -3.47 -10.11 22.89
N VAL A 181 -3.56 -9.25 21.87
CA VAL A 181 -2.71 -9.35 20.67
C VAL A 181 -1.23 -9.24 21.05
N TYR A 182 -0.85 -8.24 21.82
CA TYR A 182 0.55 -8.02 22.21
C TYR A 182 1.14 -9.22 22.95
N ASN A 183 0.44 -9.73 23.99
CA ASN A 183 0.91 -10.86 24.79
C ASN A 183 1.07 -12.14 23.94
N ALA A 184 0.26 -12.32 22.89
CA ALA A 184 0.38 -13.45 21.98
C ALA A 184 1.61 -13.39 21.07
N VAL A 185 2.24 -12.21 20.91
CA VAL A 185 3.30 -11.99 19.90
C VAL A 185 4.58 -11.35 20.46
N ALA A 186 4.58 -10.91 21.73
CA ALA A 186 5.64 -10.09 22.32
C ALA A 186 7.04 -10.71 22.18
N ASP A 187 7.17 -12.02 22.45
CA ASP A 187 8.46 -12.72 22.38
C ASP A 187 8.99 -12.79 20.94
N ASP A 188 8.12 -13.02 19.96
CA ASP A 188 8.49 -13.04 18.54
C ASP A 188 8.92 -11.64 18.06
N LEU A 189 8.16 -10.60 18.42
CA LEU A 189 8.52 -9.21 18.09
C LEU A 189 9.84 -8.81 18.74
N ALA A 190 10.08 -9.18 20.00
CA ALA A 190 11.36 -8.96 20.67
C ALA A 190 12.50 -9.75 20.01
N GLY A 191 12.20 -10.96 19.55
CA GLY A 191 13.10 -11.79 18.76
C GLY A 191 13.57 -11.11 17.47
N GLU A 192 12.67 -10.37 16.81
CA GLU A 192 12.96 -9.59 15.59
C GLU A 192 13.76 -8.31 15.85
N LEU A 193 13.75 -7.83 17.10
CA LEU A 193 14.52 -6.68 17.55
C LEU A 193 15.87 -7.07 18.18
N ARG A 194 16.29 -8.33 18.05
CA ARG A 194 17.62 -8.76 18.49
C ARG A 194 18.72 -7.96 17.80
N GLY A 195 19.68 -7.46 18.59
CA GLY A 195 20.73 -6.54 18.13
C GLY A 195 20.42 -5.07 18.37
N TYR A 196 19.18 -4.75 18.76
CA TYR A 196 18.80 -3.43 19.22
C TYR A 196 18.61 -3.38 20.74
N ARG A 197 18.88 -2.22 21.33
CA ARG A 197 18.37 -1.84 22.65
C ARG A 197 17.01 -1.17 22.45
N VAL A 198 15.94 -1.78 22.96
CA VAL A 198 14.62 -1.14 23.03
C VAL A 198 14.66 -0.07 24.12
N LEU A 199 14.31 1.17 23.74
CA LEU A 199 14.29 2.33 24.64
C LEU A 199 12.88 2.63 25.16
N ASP A 200 11.89 2.53 24.27
CA ASP A 200 10.48 2.76 24.59
C ASP A 200 9.59 2.03 23.58
N MET A 201 8.32 1.84 23.97
CA MET A 201 7.31 1.21 23.13
C MET A 201 5.95 1.88 23.35
N GLY A 202 5.23 2.09 22.26
CA GLY A 202 3.84 2.54 22.29
C GLY A 202 3.02 1.82 21.23
N TYR A 203 1.71 1.97 21.30
CA TYR A 203 0.80 1.44 20.31
C TYR A 203 -0.14 2.51 19.80
N LYS A 204 -0.81 2.21 18.69
CA LYS A 204 -2.04 2.88 18.29
C LYS A 204 -2.92 1.93 17.51
N VAL A 205 -4.22 2.15 17.60
CA VAL A 205 -5.21 1.51 16.73
C VAL A 205 -5.55 2.48 15.62
N LYS A 206 -5.59 2.02 14.38
CA LYS A 206 -5.91 2.89 13.26
C LYS A 206 -7.41 3.22 13.29
N GLU A 207 -7.76 4.50 13.32
CA GLU A 207 -9.15 4.96 13.46
C GLU A 207 -9.95 4.97 12.15
N SER A 208 -9.28 5.02 11.00
CA SER A 208 -9.91 5.14 9.67
C SER A 208 -9.08 4.46 8.56
N GLY A 209 -9.63 4.33 7.35
CA GLY A 209 -8.92 3.69 6.23
C GLY A 209 -9.15 2.18 6.13
N GLY A 210 -8.50 1.56 5.13
CA GLY A 210 -8.55 0.10 4.92
C GLY A 210 -8.13 -0.70 6.16
N SER A 211 -7.12 -0.22 6.89
CA SER A 211 -6.60 -0.84 8.12
C SER A 211 -7.34 -0.43 9.41
N GLN A 212 -8.55 0.13 9.35
CA GLN A 212 -9.30 0.54 10.55
C GLN A 212 -9.43 -0.60 11.56
N GLY A 213 -9.16 -0.33 12.84
CA GLY A 213 -9.18 -1.33 13.91
C GLY A 213 -7.90 -2.14 14.06
N LEU A 214 -6.97 -2.10 13.09
CA LEU A 214 -5.71 -2.82 13.18
C LEU A 214 -4.71 -2.09 14.08
N VAL A 215 -4.08 -2.86 14.97
CA VAL A 215 -3.08 -2.35 15.92
C VAL A 215 -1.73 -2.14 15.24
N ARG A 216 -1.00 -1.12 15.68
CA ARG A 216 0.37 -0.87 15.29
C ARG A 216 1.22 -0.72 16.54
N PHE A 217 2.25 -1.55 16.68
CA PHE A 217 3.24 -1.43 17.75
C PHE A 217 4.45 -0.67 17.22
N TRP A 218 4.86 0.36 17.95
CA TRP A 218 6.03 1.18 17.62
C TRP A 218 7.08 1.00 18.70
N TYR A 219 8.30 0.70 18.27
CA TYR A 219 9.46 0.56 19.15
C TYR A 219 10.46 1.65 18.81
N LEU A 220 10.82 2.45 19.82
CA LEU A 220 12.00 3.29 19.75
C LEU A 220 13.20 2.43 20.11
N VAL A 221 14.11 2.25 19.16
CA VAL A 221 15.25 1.34 19.31
C VAL A 221 16.57 2.04 19.05
N GLN A 222 17.64 1.49 19.60
CA GLN A 222 19.00 2.00 19.44
C GLN A 222 19.98 0.86 19.10
N ALA A 223 20.80 1.05 18.06
CA ALA A 223 21.93 0.20 17.71
C ALA A 223 23.20 1.05 17.74
N GLY A 224 24.08 0.81 18.72
CA GLY A 224 25.25 1.67 18.92
C GLY A 224 24.84 3.11 19.23
N ARG A 225 25.16 4.06 18.35
CA ARG A 225 24.76 5.48 18.48
C ARG A 225 23.49 5.81 17.68
N ASP A 226 23.04 4.92 16.81
CA ASP A 226 21.95 5.20 15.89
C ASP A 226 20.62 4.84 16.53
N ARG A 227 19.69 5.80 16.50
CA ARG A 227 18.31 5.62 16.97
C ARG A 227 17.38 5.53 15.77
N GLN A 228 16.35 4.70 15.88
CA GLN A 228 15.29 4.63 14.89
C GLN A 228 13.97 4.18 15.52
N ILE A 229 12.88 4.36 14.77
CA ILE A 229 11.56 3.86 15.14
C ILE A 229 11.22 2.70 14.21
N ILE A 230 10.94 1.53 14.78
CA ILE A 230 10.46 0.35 14.05
C ILE A 230 8.96 0.20 14.33
N GLU A 231 8.17 0.11 13.26
CA GLU A 231 6.72 -0.14 13.30
C GLU A 231 6.46 -1.61 12.94
N PHE A 232 5.69 -2.30 13.78
CA PHE A 232 5.00 -3.54 13.44
C PHE A 232 3.54 -3.20 13.19
N LYS A 233 3.18 -3.08 11.91
CA LYS A 233 1.83 -2.79 11.47
C LYS A 233 1.09 -4.11 11.31
N MET A 234 0.03 -4.35 12.07
CA MET A 234 -0.77 -5.57 11.88
C MET A 234 -1.39 -5.57 10.48
N GLU A 235 -1.31 -6.73 9.84
CA GLU A 235 -1.87 -7.02 8.53
C GLU A 235 -3.09 -7.92 8.69
N ASP A 236 -4.08 -7.73 7.82
CA ASP A 236 -5.31 -8.52 7.78
C ASP A 236 -5.51 -9.09 6.36
N GLN A 237 -6.71 -9.60 6.08
CA GLN A 237 -7.14 -9.95 4.75
C GLN A 237 -6.94 -8.75 3.79
N PRO A 238 -6.18 -8.93 2.69
CA PRO A 238 -5.95 -7.84 1.75
C PRO A 238 -7.25 -7.56 0.98
N ALA A 239 -7.46 -6.31 0.55
CA ALA A 239 -8.63 -5.98 -0.25
C ALA A 239 -8.78 -6.83 -1.52
N THR A 240 -7.67 -7.25 -2.13
CA THR A 240 -7.66 -8.13 -3.32
C THR A 240 -8.26 -9.51 -3.08
N GLU A 241 -8.37 -9.98 -1.82
CA GLU A 241 -9.03 -11.25 -1.48
C GLU A 241 -10.54 -11.23 -1.79
N PHE A 242 -11.16 -10.04 -1.83
CA PHE A 242 -12.58 -9.89 -2.21
C PHE A 242 -12.85 -10.07 -3.70
N TYR A 243 -11.80 -10.14 -4.53
CA TYR A 243 -11.92 -10.48 -5.94
C TYR A 243 -11.70 -11.98 -6.20
N ALA A 244 -10.63 -12.52 -5.63
CA ALA A 244 -10.25 -13.93 -5.73
C ALA A 244 -9.24 -14.26 -4.63
N SER A 245 -9.05 -15.54 -4.33
CA SER A 245 -8.03 -15.92 -3.33
C SER A 245 -6.61 -15.56 -3.77
N GLN A 246 -5.87 -14.89 -2.90
CA GLN A 246 -4.52 -14.37 -3.16
C GLN A 246 -3.40 -15.19 -2.50
N GLY A 247 -3.72 -16.34 -1.89
CA GLY A 247 -2.72 -17.16 -1.18
C GLY A 247 -2.26 -16.54 0.14
N SER A 248 -1.11 -16.98 0.67
CA SER A 248 -0.59 -16.51 1.95
C SER A 248 0.02 -15.11 1.89
N ILE A 249 0.09 -14.41 3.03
CA ILE A 249 0.70 -13.08 3.09
C ILE A 249 2.18 -13.09 2.68
N GLN A 250 2.93 -14.16 2.97
CA GLN A 250 4.32 -14.32 2.56
C GLN A 250 4.45 -14.39 1.04
N GLU A 251 3.62 -15.20 0.38
CA GLU A 251 3.63 -15.34 -1.08
C GLU A 251 3.26 -14.02 -1.76
N ARG A 252 2.24 -13.32 -1.25
CA ARG A 252 1.83 -12.01 -1.78
C ARG A 252 2.92 -10.97 -1.60
N PHE A 253 3.46 -10.86 -0.39
CA PHE A 253 4.53 -9.92 -0.08
C PHE A 253 5.77 -10.15 -0.96
N ALA A 254 6.26 -11.40 -1.04
CA ALA A 254 7.41 -11.73 -1.87
C ALA A 254 7.16 -11.43 -3.35
N SER A 255 5.98 -11.80 -3.86
CA SER A 255 5.60 -11.54 -5.25
C SER A 255 5.58 -10.03 -5.56
N VAL A 256 4.82 -9.25 -4.78
CA VAL A 256 4.66 -7.81 -5.05
C VAL A 256 5.94 -7.03 -4.81
N THR A 257 6.70 -7.34 -3.76
CA THR A 257 7.97 -6.64 -3.51
C THR A 257 9.00 -6.90 -4.61
N SER A 258 8.99 -8.06 -5.28
CA SER A 258 9.89 -8.33 -6.39
C SER A 258 9.68 -7.44 -7.63
N PHE A 259 8.46 -6.90 -7.81
CA PHE A 259 8.13 -6.01 -8.93
C PHE A 259 8.10 -4.54 -8.49
N PHE A 260 7.43 -4.23 -7.39
CA PHE A 260 7.06 -2.85 -7.03
C PHE A 260 8.01 -2.18 -6.04
N ARG A 261 9.00 -2.89 -5.52
CA ARG A 261 9.96 -2.36 -4.54
C ARG A 261 11.41 -2.72 -4.92
N PRO A 262 12.38 -1.87 -4.53
CA PRO A 262 13.78 -2.24 -4.64
C PRO A 262 14.10 -3.38 -3.64
N SER A 263 15.06 -4.24 -3.99
CA SER A 263 15.45 -5.40 -3.18
C SER A 263 16.22 -5.05 -1.90
N ALA A 264 16.88 -3.89 -1.86
CA ALA A 264 17.74 -3.47 -0.74
C ALA A 264 17.30 -2.10 -0.19
N VAL A 265 16.31 -2.11 0.69
CA VAL A 265 15.80 -0.89 1.37
C VAL A 265 16.52 -0.62 2.68
N TYR A 266 16.58 0.66 3.07
CA TYR A 266 17.12 1.06 4.36
C TYR A 266 16.20 0.67 5.51
N GLY A 267 16.77 0.00 6.52
CA GLY A 267 16.04 -0.52 7.67
C GLY A 267 15.28 -1.82 7.40
N PRO A 268 14.69 -2.44 8.44
CA PRO A 268 13.87 -3.64 8.26
C PRO A 268 12.66 -3.34 7.38
N TYR A 269 12.28 -4.31 6.55
CA TYR A 269 11.05 -4.28 5.76
C TYR A 269 10.64 -5.72 5.40
N LYS A 270 9.82 -6.36 6.24
CA LYS A 270 9.42 -7.77 6.07
C LYS A 270 8.14 -8.12 6.81
N ILE A 271 7.54 -9.24 6.44
CA ILE A 271 6.42 -9.83 7.20
C ILE A 271 6.96 -10.65 8.37
N VAL A 272 6.35 -10.46 9.53
CA VAL A 272 6.55 -11.23 10.75
C VAL A 272 5.22 -11.89 11.10
N THR A 273 5.19 -13.23 11.19
CA THR A 273 3.99 -13.97 11.58
C THR A 273 4.23 -14.61 12.94
N ALA A 274 3.37 -14.31 13.90
CA ALA A 274 3.52 -14.66 15.30
C ALA A 274 2.14 -14.78 15.96
N GLY A 275 1.94 -15.77 16.83
CA GLY A 275 0.69 -15.91 17.59
C GLY A 275 -0.60 -15.99 16.75
N GLY A 276 -0.52 -16.41 15.47
CA GLY A 276 -1.64 -16.40 14.53
C GLY A 276 -1.90 -15.06 13.83
N TYR A 277 -1.14 -14.02 14.17
CA TYR A 277 -1.18 -12.70 13.56
C TYR A 277 -0.05 -12.52 12.54
N SER A 278 -0.19 -11.55 11.65
CA SER A 278 0.88 -11.11 10.76
C SER A 278 1.10 -9.61 10.87
N PHE A 279 2.35 -9.19 10.79
CA PHE A 279 2.76 -7.80 10.86
C PHE A 279 3.74 -7.45 9.75
N LEU A 280 3.56 -6.29 9.12
CA LEU A 280 4.63 -5.64 8.37
C LEU A 280 5.56 -4.93 9.37
N MET A 281 6.75 -5.48 9.55
CA MET A 281 7.85 -4.84 10.26
C MET A 281 8.54 -3.86 9.31
N ARG A 282 8.56 -2.57 9.64
CA ARG A 282 9.24 -1.55 8.84
C ARG A 282 9.88 -0.43 9.65
N ALA A 283 10.99 0.12 9.16
CA ALA A 283 11.52 1.39 9.67
C ALA A 283 10.57 2.56 9.34
N ARG A 284 10.35 3.44 10.31
CA ARG A 284 9.63 4.71 10.12
C ARG A 284 10.62 5.79 9.67
N LEU A 285 10.60 6.07 8.37
CA LEU A 285 11.48 7.06 7.74
C LEU A 285 10.72 8.33 7.38
N ALA A 286 11.41 9.47 7.40
CA ALA A 286 10.87 10.73 6.93
C ALA A 286 10.95 10.82 5.39
N PRO A 287 9.81 10.84 4.66
CA PRO A 287 9.83 10.96 3.20
C PRO A 287 10.12 12.41 2.78
N PHE A 288 10.70 12.63 1.59
CA PHE A 288 10.80 13.96 0.98
C PHE A 288 9.56 14.30 0.16
N LEU A 289 8.89 13.30 -0.41
CA LEU A 289 7.63 13.46 -1.12
C LEU A 289 6.45 13.29 -0.17
N ASP A 290 5.51 14.22 -0.26
CA ASP A 290 4.26 14.18 0.49
C ASP A 290 3.17 14.82 -0.35
N PHE A 291 2.21 14.01 -0.79
CA PHE A 291 1.10 14.42 -1.64
C PHE A 291 -0.24 14.37 -0.88
N ASP A 292 -0.20 14.39 0.46
CA ASP A 292 -1.40 14.25 1.30
C ASP A 292 -2.32 15.47 1.15
N PRO A 293 -3.49 15.32 0.48
CA PRO A 293 -4.37 16.45 0.21
C PRO A 293 -5.04 16.99 1.47
N SER A 294 -5.06 16.23 2.58
CA SER A 294 -5.65 16.67 3.85
C SER A 294 -4.91 17.85 4.49
N LYS A 295 -3.70 18.17 4.03
CA LYS A 295 -2.88 19.29 4.53
C LYS A 295 -3.16 20.62 3.83
N GLY A 296 -4.09 20.62 2.87
CA GLY A 296 -4.26 21.71 1.92
C GLY A 296 -3.13 21.67 0.87
N LEU A 297 -3.50 21.76 -0.41
CA LEU A 297 -2.54 21.74 -1.51
C LEU A 297 -2.47 23.12 -2.14
N ALA A 298 -1.26 23.63 -2.35
CA ALA A 298 -1.07 24.77 -3.23
C ALA A 298 -1.32 24.34 -4.68
N LEU A 299 -1.60 25.30 -5.57
CA LEU A 299 -1.78 25.01 -7.01
C LEU A 299 -0.56 24.31 -7.63
N ALA A 300 0.64 24.65 -7.17
CA ALA A 300 1.88 23.99 -7.58
C ALA A 300 1.90 22.50 -7.18
N ASP A 301 1.39 22.16 -6.00
CA ASP A 301 1.33 20.78 -5.52
C ASP A 301 0.29 19.96 -6.31
N ILE A 302 -0.84 20.58 -6.68
CA ILE A 302 -1.85 19.95 -7.55
C ILE A 302 -1.23 19.64 -8.92
N HIS A 303 -0.51 20.59 -9.53
CA HIS A 303 0.17 20.37 -10.80
C HIS A 303 1.24 19.27 -10.69
N ALA A 304 2.05 19.31 -9.64
CA ALA A 304 3.05 18.28 -9.38
C ALA A 304 2.41 16.90 -9.22
N GLY A 305 1.31 16.80 -8.48
CA GLY A 305 0.57 15.55 -8.29
C GLY A 305 -0.06 15.02 -9.58
N ARG A 306 -0.47 15.88 -10.53
CA ARG A 306 -0.92 15.44 -11.87
C ARG A 306 0.18 14.74 -12.66
N GLU A 307 1.39 15.32 -12.67
CA GLU A 307 2.54 14.71 -13.33
C GLU A 307 2.94 13.40 -12.65
N VAL A 308 2.96 13.37 -11.32
CA VAL A 308 3.22 12.16 -10.55
C VAL A 308 2.15 11.10 -10.79
N SER A 309 0.89 11.49 -10.98
CA SER A 309 -0.17 10.54 -11.27
C SER A 309 0.04 9.80 -12.59
N LYS A 310 0.43 10.52 -13.65
CA LYS A 310 0.81 9.89 -14.92
C LYS A 310 2.05 8.99 -14.77
N TYR A 311 3.02 9.42 -13.97
CA TYR A 311 4.22 8.64 -13.68
C TYR A 311 3.91 7.32 -12.94
N ILE A 312 3.00 7.35 -11.96
CA ILE A 312 2.54 6.14 -11.27
C ILE A 312 1.78 5.22 -12.24
N ALA A 313 0.90 5.74 -13.11
CA ALA A 313 0.23 4.92 -14.11
C ALA A 313 1.24 4.22 -15.04
N ASN A 314 2.27 4.93 -15.51
CA ASN A 314 3.36 4.33 -16.28
C ASN A 314 4.14 3.28 -15.48
N LEU A 315 4.44 3.55 -14.20
CA LEU A 315 5.12 2.61 -13.31
C LEU A 315 4.30 1.33 -13.11
N LEU A 316 3.00 1.44 -12.84
CA LEU A 316 2.07 0.30 -12.75
C LEU A 316 2.12 -0.52 -14.04
N GLY A 317 2.00 0.14 -15.20
CA GLY A 317 2.05 -0.51 -16.51
C GLY A 317 3.34 -1.31 -16.70
N ARG A 318 4.49 -0.70 -16.40
CA ARG A 318 5.80 -1.37 -16.49
C ARG A 318 5.90 -2.58 -15.57
N MET A 319 5.43 -2.48 -14.33
CA MET A 319 5.53 -3.58 -13.37
C MET A 319 4.58 -4.72 -13.70
N HIS A 320 3.39 -4.43 -14.23
CA HIS A 320 2.51 -5.45 -14.79
C HIS A 320 3.11 -6.08 -16.05
N GLY A 321 3.66 -5.28 -16.97
CA GLY A 321 4.21 -5.74 -18.25
C GLY A 321 5.43 -6.65 -18.12
N LYS A 322 6.18 -6.54 -17.01
CA LYS A 322 7.28 -7.44 -16.67
C LYS A 322 6.83 -8.85 -16.26
N GLN A 323 5.56 -9.03 -15.93
CA GLN A 323 5.03 -10.32 -15.51
C GLN A 323 4.67 -11.15 -16.74
N SER A 324 5.05 -12.43 -16.75
CA SER A 324 4.76 -13.34 -17.88
C SER A 324 3.26 -13.42 -18.21
N ALA A 325 2.41 -13.36 -17.18
CA ALA A 325 0.96 -13.37 -17.33
C ALA A 325 0.38 -12.11 -18.01
N ALA A 326 1.18 -11.05 -18.22
CA ALA A 326 0.75 -9.86 -18.95
C ALA A 326 1.00 -9.97 -20.48
N GLN A 327 1.59 -11.08 -20.94
CA GLN A 327 1.87 -11.29 -22.35
C GLN A 327 0.59 -11.14 -23.20
N GLY A 328 0.61 -10.21 -24.15
CA GLY A 328 -0.54 -9.92 -25.03
C GLY A 328 -1.50 -8.83 -24.51
N LEU A 329 -1.44 -8.45 -23.22
CA LEU A 329 -2.31 -7.43 -22.66
C LEU A 329 -2.13 -6.06 -23.35
N ALA A 330 -0.88 -5.66 -23.62
CA ALA A 330 -0.60 -4.41 -24.33
C ALA A 330 -1.23 -4.39 -25.73
N GLY A 331 -1.21 -5.52 -26.44
CA GLY A 331 -1.84 -5.67 -27.75
C GLY A 331 -3.36 -5.50 -27.69
N GLN A 332 -4.00 -6.00 -26.62
CA GLN A 332 -5.43 -5.77 -26.39
C GLN A 332 -5.72 -4.29 -26.11
N LEU A 333 -4.98 -3.67 -25.20
CA LEU A 333 -5.22 -2.28 -24.77
C LEU A 333 -4.85 -1.22 -25.81
N ASN A 334 -4.10 -1.53 -26.87
CA ASN A 334 -3.87 -0.58 -27.96
C ASN A 334 -5.10 -0.35 -28.85
N GLN A 335 -6.17 -1.12 -28.69
CA GLN A 335 -7.40 -0.97 -29.47
C GLN A 335 -8.26 0.16 -28.89
N SER A 336 -8.68 1.13 -29.72
CA SER A 336 -9.45 2.29 -29.27
C SER A 336 -10.73 1.95 -28.48
N ALA A 337 -11.38 0.84 -28.81
CA ALA A 337 -12.56 0.36 -28.09
C ALA A 337 -12.27 0.02 -26.61
N ARG A 338 -11.04 -0.41 -26.28
CA ARG A 338 -10.65 -0.75 -24.91
C ARG A 338 -10.46 0.46 -24.02
N LEU A 339 -10.10 1.62 -24.57
CA LEU A 339 -10.12 2.87 -23.81
C LEU A 339 -11.55 3.19 -23.36
N VAL A 340 -12.53 3.06 -24.26
CA VAL A 340 -13.94 3.34 -23.96
C VAL A 340 -14.48 2.38 -22.89
N GLU A 341 -14.18 1.09 -23.02
CA GLU A 341 -14.53 0.07 -22.02
C GLU A 341 -13.95 0.42 -20.63
N VAL A 342 -12.65 0.71 -20.55
CA VAL A 342 -11.99 1.04 -19.28
C VAL A 342 -12.51 2.37 -18.70
N GLN A 343 -12.78 3.37 -19.53
CA GLN A 343 -13.44 4.60 -19.09
C GLN A 343 -14.83 4.32 -18.51
N GLY A 344 -15.62 3.45 -19.14
CA GLY A 344 -16.93 3.05 -18.64
C GLY A 344 -16.84 2.36 -17.27
N LEU A 345 -15.88 1.46 -17.07
CA LEU A 345 -15.65 0.80 -15.79
C LEU A 345 -15.20 1.78 -14.70
N VAL A 346 -14.29 2.70 -15.01
CA VAL A 346 -13.86 3.74 -14.07
C VAL A 346 -15.03 4.63 -13.67
N GLN A 347 -15.81 5.12 -14.64
CA GLN A 347 -16.97 5.98 -14.37
C GLN A 347 -18.02 5.24 -13.54
N SER A 348 -18.32 3.99 -13.90
CA SER A 348 -19.28 3.16 -13.17
C SER A 348 -18.89 3.02 -11.70
N TYR A 349 -17.62 2.79 -11.37
CA TYR A 349 -17.20 2.71 -9.97
C TYR A 349 -17.27 4.07 -9.26
N VAL A 350 -16.90 5.16 -9.93
CA VAL A 350 -17.03 6.52 -9.38
C VAL A 350 -18.50 6.84 -9.05
N ASP A 351 -19.43 6.46 -9.91
CA ASP A 351 -20.87 6.65 -9.68
C ASP A 351 -21.36 5.82 -8.49
N VAL A 352 -20.89 4.57 -8.34
CA VAL A 352 -21.20 3.74 -7.16
C VAL A 352 -20.71 4.41 -5.88
N MET A 353 -19.46 4.91 -5.85
CA MET A 353 -18.94 5.61 -4.67
C MET A 353 -19.76 6.85 -4.32
N ALA A 354 -20.18 7.63 -5.33
CA ALA A 354 -21.00 8.82 -5.12
C ALA A 354 -22.38 8.46 -4.53
N GLN A 355 -23.00 7.37 -5.01
CA GLN A 355 -24.27 6.88 -4.47
C GLN A 355 -24.14 6.38 -3.03
N GLU A 356 -23.11 5.58 -2.73
CA GLU A 356 -22.88 5.05 -1.37
C GLU A 356 -22.49 6.15 -0.38
N SER A 357 -21.84 7.22 -0.82
CA SER A 357 -21.51 8.38 0.03
C SER A 357 -22.71 9.29 0.32
N ALA A 358 -23.80 9.16 -0.43
CA ALA A 358 -25.01 9.96 -0.27
C ALA A 358 -26.08 9.30 0.61
N ARG A 359 -25.90 8.02 0.95
CA ARG A 359 -26.73 7.27 1.89
C ARG A 359 -26.24 7.50 3.31
#